data_AF-Q5UYW1-F1
#
_entry.id   AF-Q5UYW1-F1
#
_cell.length_a   1.000
_cell.length_b   1.000
_cell.length_c   1.000
_cell.angle_alpha   90.00
_cell.angle_beta   90.00
_cell.angle_gamma   90.00
#
_symmetry.space_group_name_H-M   'P 1'
#
loop_
_entity.id
_entity.type
_entity.pdbx_description
1 polymer ?
#
loop_
_entity_poly.entity_id
_entity_poly.type
_entity_poly.pdbx_seq_one_letter_code
_entity_poly.pdbx_strand_id
1 'polypeptide(L)' 'MAALRAGYFELPRDCTLADLASALDIDKSTASRVLRRGQTRIVKWFLTTAASQSPENR' A
#
# COMPACT_ATOMS: atom_id res chain seq x y z
N MET A 1 2.39 1.50 9.02
CA MET A 1 3.72 1.15 8.48
C MET A 1 4.06 -0.36 8.61
N ALA A 2 3.23 -1.20 9.23
CA ALA A 2 3.53 -2.63 9.44
C ALA A 2 3.90 -3.39 8.15
N ALA A 3 3.10 -3.27 7.08
CA ALA A 3 3.37 -3.95 5.82
C ALA A 3 4.69 -3.53 5.15
N LEU A 4 5.04 -2.25 5.19
CA LEU A 4 6.31 -1.75 4.66
C LEU A 4 7.49 -2.31 5.48
N ARG A 5 7.40 -2.24 6.81
CA ARG A 5 8.45 -2.71 7.71
C ARG A 5 8.65 -4.23 7.65
N ALA A 6 7.60 -4.98 7.33
CA ALA A 6 7.65 -6.42 7.15
C ALA A 6 8.11 -6.85 5.75
N GLY A 7 8.44 -5.90 4.86
CA GLY A 7 8.87 -6.21 3.49
C GLY A 7 7.78 -6.78 2.59
N TYR A 8 6.50 -6.50 2.89
CA TYR A 8 5.36 -6.97 2.09
C TYR A 8 5.34 -6.42 0.66
N PHE A 9 5.99 -5.28 0.45
CA PHE A 9 6.06 -4.61 -0.85
C PHE A 9 7.39 -4.84 -1.59
N GLU A 10 8.34 -5.57 -0.99
CA GLU A 10 9.63 -5.87 -1.59
C GLU A 10 9.52 -6.93 -2.69
N LEU A 11 10.53 -6.99 -3.56
CA LEU A 11 10.66 -8.02 -4.59
C LEU A 11 12.05 -8.70 -4.49
N PRO A 12 12.12 -9.98 -4.08
CA PRO A 12 11.04 -10.84 -3.58
C PRO A 12 10.45 -10.32 -2.25
N ARG A 13 9.21 -10.70 -1.92
CA ARG A 13 8.57 -10.29 -0.66
C ARG A 13 9.21 -10.99 0.53
N ASP A 14 9.46 -10.26 1.60
CA ASP A 14 9.96 -10.83 2.86
C ASP A 14 8.83 -11.39 3.74
N CYS A 15 7.57 -11.03 3.47
CA CYS A 15 6.42 -11.55 4.20
C CYS A 15 5.17 -11.72 3.32
N THR A 16 4.25 -12.56 3.79
CA THR A 16 2.92 -12.74 3.21
C THR A 16 1.87 -11.88 3.91
N LEU A 17 0.66 -11.85 3.32
CA LEU A 17 -0.49 -11.20 3.94
C LEU A 17 -0.95 -11.93 5.21
N ALA A 18 -0.73 -13.25 5.27
CA ALA A 18 -1.08 -14.05 6.44
C ALA A 18 -0.12 -13.74 7.61
N ASP A 19 1.17 -13.58 7.33
CA ASP A 19 2.17 -13.19 8.34
C ASP A 19 1.83 -11.82 8.94
N LEU A 20 1.41 -10.87 8.10
CA LEU A 20 0.94 -9.56 8.57
C LEU A 20 -0.33 -9.63 9.40
N ALA A 21 -1.29 -10.46 9.00
CA ALA A 21 -2.53 -10.65 9.73
C ALA A 21 -2.26 -11.24 11.11
N SER A 22 -1.39 -12.25 11.17
CA SER A 22 -0.94 -12.87 12.42
C SER A 22 -0.16 -11.91 13.31
N ALA A 23 0.79 -11.14 12.76
CA ALA A 23 1.59 -10.17 13.52
C ALA A 23 0.77 -9.01 14.10
N LEU A 24 -0.40 -8.72 13.50
CA LEU A 24 -1.31 -7.65 13.93
C LEU A 24 -2.52 -8.17 14.71
N ASP A 25 -2.63 -9.49 14.92
CA ASP A 25 -3.77 -10.15 15.56
C ASP A 25 -5.13 -9.74 14.93
N ILE A 26 -5.19 -9.77 13.59
CA ILE A 26 -6.40 -9.48 12.83
C ILE A 26 -6.68 -10.55 11.79
N ASP A 27 -7.94 -10.65 11.36
CA ASP A 27 -8.28 -11.52 10.24
C ASP A 27 -7.64 -11.04 8.92
N LYS A 28 -7.29 -12.01 8.05
CA LYS A 28 -6.67 -11.77 6.75
C LYS A 28 -7.52 -10.86 5.85
N SER A 29 -8.84 -10.93 5.92
CA SER A 29 -9.74 -10.05 5.16
C SER A 29 -9.64 -8.60 5.62
N THR A 30 -9.47 -8.36 6.92
CA THR A 30 -9.25 -7.02 7.50
C THR A 30 -7.91 -6.47 7.04
N ALA A 31 -6.84 -7.26 7.13
CA ALA A 31 -5.51 -6.87 6.64
C ALA A 31 -5.55 -6.49 5.14
N SER A 32 -6.19 -7.33 4.31
CA SER A 32 -6.40 -7.09 2.88
C SER A 32 -7.14 -5.78 2.61
N ARG A 33 -8.25 -5.56 3.32
CA ARG A 33 -9.10 -4.37 3.13
C ARG A 33 -8.35 -3.08 3.49
N VAL A 34 -7.61 -3.10 4.60
CA VAL A 34 -6.80 -1.94 5.03
C VAL A 34 -5.74 -1.61 3.99
N LEU A 35 -4.99 -2.62 3.52
CA LEU A 35 -3.97 -2.43 2.49
C LEU A 35 -4.57 -1.89 1.19
N ARG A 36 -5.66 -2.49 0.71
CA ARG A 36 -6.35 -2.06 -0.52
C ARG A 36 -6.82 -0.61 -0.43
N ARG A 37 -7.40 -0.20 0.71
CA ARG A 37 -7.83 1.19 0.94
C ARG A 37 -6.65 2.15 0.93
N GLY A 38 -5.56 1.81 1.61
CA GLY A 38 -4.34 2.61 1.63
C GLY A 38 -3.73 2.77 0.24
N GLN A 39 -3.51 1.67 -0.47
CA GLN A 39 -2.99 1.67 -1.85
C GLN A 39 -3.88 2.48 -2.79
N THR A 40 -5.21 2.29 -2.71
CA THR A 40 -6.15 3.04 -3.55
C THR A 40 -6.07 4.54 -3.30
N ARG A 41 -5.93 4.96 -2.03
CA ARG A 41 -5.77 6.38 -1.69
C ARG A 41 -4.46 6.94 -2.25
N ILE A 42 -3.36 6.21 -2.12
CA ILE A 42 -2.05 6.62 -2.65
C ILE A 42 -2.08 6.75 -4.17
N VAL A 43 -2.63 5.76 -4.88
CA VAL A 43 -2.76 5.80 -6.35
C VAL A 43 -3.63 6.96 -6.79
N LYS A 44 -4.80 7.17 -6.16
CA LYS A 44 -5.67 8.31 -6.47
C LYS A 44 -4.96 9.64 -6.23
N TRP A 45 -4.33 9.79 -5.08
CA TRP A 45 -3.57 11.00 -4.74
C TRP A 45 -2.47 11.26 -5.76
N PHE A 46 -1.65 10.26 -6.08
CA PHE A 46 -0.57 10.38 -7.05
C PHE A 46 -1.09 10.79 -8.44
N LEU A 47 -2.15 10.15 -8.93
CA LEU A 47 -2.73 10.47 -10.24
C LEU A 47 -3.38 11.86 -10.28
N THR A 48 -4.08 12.27 -9.21
CA THR A 48 -4.70 13.60 -9.14
C THR A 48 -3.65 14.70 -8.98
N THR A 49 -2.61 14.47 -8.19
CA THR A 49 -1.51 15.42 -8.01
C THR A 49 -0.61 15.50 -9.25
N ALA A 50 -0.29 14.37 -9.89
CA ALA A 50 0.44 14.36 -11.15
C ALA A 50 -0.35 15.03 -12.30
N ALA A 51 -1.68 14.84 -12.35
CA ALA A 51 -2.53 15.53 -13.32
C ALA A 51 -2.62 17.05 -13.06
N SER A 52 -2.42 17.51 -11.82
CA SER A 52 -2.24 18.94 -11.52
C SER A 52 -0.85 19.48 -11.85
N GLN A 53 0.10 18.61 -12.22
CA GLN A 53 1.43 18.95 -12.74
C GLN A 53 1.48 18.75 -14.26
N SER A 54 0.53 19.34 -14.99
CA SER A 54 0.78 19.63 -16.41
C SER A 54 1.99 20.57 -16.49
N PRO A 55 3.05 20.21 -17.23
CA PRO A 55 4.16 21.10 -17.46
C PRO A 55 3.69 22.18 -18.45
N GLU A 56 3.23 23.29 -17.90
CA GLU A 56 3.49 24.57 -18.53
C GLU A 56 5.02 24.72 -18.62
N ASN A 57 5.51 24.72 -19.86
CA ASN A 57 6.83 25.20 -20.28
C ASN A 57 8.04 24.26 -20.12
N ARG A 58 8.33 23.51 -21.20
CA ARG A 58 9.65 23.55 -21.84
C ARG A 58 9.58 23.20 -23.32
#